data_AF-X0SLJ3-F1
#
_entry.id   AF-X0SLJ3-F1
#
_cell.length_a   1.000
_cell.length_b   1.000
_cell.length_c   1.000
_cell.angle_alpha   90.00
_cell.angle_beta   90.00
_cell.angle_gamma   90.00
#
_symmetry.space_group_name_H-M   'P 1'
#
loop_
_entity.id
_entity.type
_entity.pdbx_description
1 polymer ?
#
loop_
_entity_poly.entity_id
_entity_poly.type
_entity_poly.pdbx_seq_one_letter_code
_entity_poly.pdbx_strand_id
1 'polypeptide(L)' 'ELEKRVRVGMEVAFSLHPTSIEELMKVADAERLMPPKSTWFEPKLRSGIFIHKL' A
#
# COMPACT_ATOMS: atom_id res chain seq x y z
N GLU A 1 5.57 10.24 -13.54
CA GLU A 1 5.83 8.78 -13.71
C GLU A 1 4.65 8.05 -14.36
N LEU A 2 3.43 8.11 -13.81
CA LEU A 2 2.26 7.43 -14.38
C LEU A 2 2.02 7.78 -15.86
N GLU A 3 2.04 9.06 -16.22
CA GLU A 3 1.90 9.49 -17.62
C GLU A 3 2.98 8.90 -18.55
N LYS A 4 4.23 8.86 -18.07
CA LYS A 4 5.34 8.27 -18.83
C LYS A 4 5.10 6.79 -19.09
N ARG A 5 4.61 6.04 -18.10
CA ARG A 5 4.30 4.61 -18.25
C ARG A 5 3.16 4.36 -19.23
N VAL A 6 2.13 5.21 -19.22
CA VAL A 6 1.04 5.12 -20.21
C VAL A 6 1.58 5.34 -21.62
N ARG A 7 2.43 6.34 -21.83
CA ARG A 7 3.03 6.61 -23.15
C ARG A 7 3.93 5.49 -23.69
N VAL A 8 4.45 4.60 -22.84
CA VAL A 8 5.44 3.58 -23.22
C VAL A 8 4.83 2.16 -23.36
N GLY A 9 3.59 1.94 -22.95
CA GLY A 9 2.93 0.64 -23.17
C GLY A 9 1.81 0.27 -22.19
N MET A 10 1.51 1.11 -21.19
CA MET A 10 0.31 0.90 -20.36
C MET A 10 -0.88 1.63 -20.97
N GLU A 11 -2.07 1.02 -20.97
CA GLU A 11 -3.26 1.65 -21.60
C GLU A 11 -3.88 2.76 -20.73
N VAL A 12 -3.80 2.63 -19.40
CA VAL A 12 -4.42 3.57 -18.45
C VAL A 12 -3.65 3.57 -17.12
N ALA A 13 -3.75 4.66 -16.38
CA ALA A 13 -3.23 4.76 -15.02
C ALA A 13 -4.26 5.44 -14.09
N PHE A 14 -4.33 4.95 -12.86
CA PHE A 14 -5.16 5.52 -11.80
C PHE A 14 -4.27 6.12 -10.71
N SER A 15 -4.61 7.32 -10.27
CA SER A 15 -4.02 7.97 -9.10
C SER A 15 -5.11 8.16 -8.06
N LEU A 16 -4.91 7.60 -6.87
CA LEU A 16 -5.87 7.65 -5.77
C LEU A 16 -5.37 8.63 -4.70
N HIS A 17 -6.29 9.18 -3.92
CA HIS A 17 -5.92 9.99 -2.77
C HIS A 17 -5.21 9.12 -1.73
N PRO A 18 -4.07 9.55 -1.15
CA PRO A 18 -3.38 8.78 -0.13
C PRO A 18 -4.22 8.68 1.14
N THR A 19 -4.32 7.47 1.69
CA THR A 19 -4.95 7.26 3.01
C THR A 19 -4.06 7.86 4.11
N SER A 20 -4.66 8.59 5.04
CA SER A 20 -3.94 9.12 6.20
C SER A 20 -3.64 8.03 7.23
N ILE A 21 -2.70 8.28 8.14
CA ILE A 21 -2.41 7.33 9.24
C ILE A 21 -3.64 7.17 10.13
N GLU A 22 -4.36 8.25 10.41
CA GLU A 22 -5.56 8.23 11.24
C GLU A 22 -6.69 7.38 10.62
N GLU A 23 -6.88 7.47 9.30
CA GLU A 23 -7.84 6.63 8.58
C GLU A 23 -7.45 5.16 8.62
N LEU A 24 -6.16 4.86 8.42
CA LEU A 24 -5.62 3.51 8.52
C LEU A 24 -5.88 2.91 9.91
N MET A 25 -5.60 3.66 10.98
CA MET A 25 -5.81 3.20 12.36
C MET A 25 -7.30 2.94 12.64
N LYS A 26 -8.20 3.83 12.20
CA LYS A 26 -9.64 3.64 12.36
C LYS A 26 -10.16 2.35 11.70
N VAL A 27 -9.61 1.97 10.54
CA VAL A 27 -10.00 0.72 9.86
C VAL A 27 -9.56 -0.50 10.67
N ALA A 28 -8.35 -0.47 11.25
CA ALA A 28 -7.83 -1.53 12.09
C ALA A 28 -8.61 -1.65 13.41
N ASP A 29 -8.89 -0.53 14.08
CA ASP A 29 -9.68 -0.48 15.32
C ASP A 29 -11.11 -1.02 15.12
N ALA A 30 -11.64 -0.90 13.90
CA ALA A 30 -12.93 -1.45 13.50
C ALA A 30 -12.89 -2.95 13.11
N GLU A 31 -11.77 -3.64 13.32
CA GLU A 31 -11.53 -5.04 12.91
C GLU A 31 -11.77 -5.28 11.41
N ARG A 32 -11.47 -4.27 10.57
CA ARG A 32 -11.64 -4.34 9.12
C ARG A 32 -10.31 -4.39 8.39
N LEU A 33 -10.38 -4.75 7.11
CA LEU A 33 -9.24 -4.82 6.21
C LEU A 33 -9.32 -3.73 5.14
N MET A 34 -8.16 -3.12 4.87
CA MET A 34 -8.00 -2.25 3.71
C MET A 34 -8.05 -3.07 2.41
N PRO A 35 -8.62 -2.54 1.32
CA PRO A 35 -8.53 -3.20 0.02
C PRO A 35 -7.06 -3.46 -0.37
N PRO A 36 -6.78 -4.56 -1.08
CA PRO A 36 -5.41 -4.87 -1.49
C PRO A 36 -4.81 -3.72 -2.32
N LYS A 37 -3.55 -3.37 -2.04
CA LYS A 37 -2.77 -2.32 -2.72
C LYS A 37 -3.33 -0.89 -2.60
N SER A 38 -4.24 -0.63 -1.67
CA SER A 38 -4.76 0.72 -1.39
C SER A 38 -3.81 1.59 -0.56
N THR A 39 -2.75 1.02 0.04
CA THR A 39 -1.78 1.74 0.88
C THR A 39 -0.34 1.43 0.49
N TRP A 40 0.57 2.40 0.67
CA TRP A 40 2.01 2.27 0.45
C TRP A 40 2.80 2.87 1.61
N PHE A 41 3.64 2.07 2.26
CA PHE A 41 4.58 2.52 3.29
C PHE A 41 5.99 2.71 2.73
N GLU A 42 6.64 3.80 3.15
CA GLU A 42 8.03 4.14 2.82
C GLU A 42 8.76 4.57 4.13
N PRO A 43 9.84 3.90 4.54
CA PRO A 43 10.39 2.69 3.94
C PRO A 43 9.43 1.50 4.12
N LYS A 44 9.52 0.52 3.22
CA LYS A 44 8.83 -0.75 3.43
C LYS A 44 9.27 -1.34 4.78
N LEU A 45 8.30 -1.88 5.52
CA LEU A 45 8.59 -2.70 6.68
C LEU A 45 9.61 -3.75 6.24
N ARG A 46 10.77 -3.79 6.89
CA ARG A 46 11.79 -4.77 6.58
C ARG A 46 11.23 -6.13 6.98
N SER A 47 10.80 -6.90 5.99
CA SER A 47 10.42 -8.29 6.18
C SER A 47 11.68 -9.07 6.51
N GLY A 48 12.02 -9.20 7.79
CA GLY A 48 13.00 -10.17 8.26
C GLY A 48 12.36 -11.57 8.29
N ILE A 49 13.11 -12.59 7.89
CA ILE A 49 12.76 -13.97 8.25
C ILE A 49 13.13 -14.13 9.73
N PHE A 50 12.12 -14.33 10.59
CA PHE A 50 12.34 -14.71 11.98
C PHE A 50 12.26 -16.23 12.07
N ILE A 51 13.38 -16.89 12.39
CA ILE A 51 13.39 -18.31 12.76
C ILE A 51 13.27 -18.37 14.27
N HIS A 52 12.06 -18.63 14.77
CA HIS A 52 11.85 -18.99 16.16
C HIS A 52 12.16 -20.49 16.31
N LYS A 53 13.31 -20.83 16.91
CA LYS A 53 13.56 -22.20 17.35
C LYS A 53 12.80 -22.41 18.67
N LEU A 54 11.86 -23.37 18.66
CA LEU A 54 11.22 -23.90 19.85
C LEU A 54 12.24 -24.63 20.73
#